data_AF-A0A932ZYS7-F1
#
_entry.id   AF-A0A932ZYS7-F1
#
_cell.length_a   1.000
_cell.length_b   1.000
_cell.length_c   1.000
_cell.angle_alpha   90.00
_cell.angle_beta   90.00
_cell.angle_gamma   90.00
#
_symmetry.space_group_name_H-M   'P 1'
#
loop_
_entity.id
_entity.type
_entity.pdbx_description
1 polymer ?
#
loop_
_entity_poly.entity_id
_entity_poly.type
_entity_poly.pdbx_seq_one_letter_code
_entity_poly.pdbx_strand_id
1 'polypeptide(L)' 'MQTAVIVVHFILAFSLIGIVLLQGPKGEGLGAIGGSARLFHGPKPRETFFTRITAVISVLFVLTSTYLTFAR' A
#
# COMPACT_ATOMS: atom_id res chain seq x y z
N MET A 1 -23.86 4.99 -13.65
CA MET A 1 -22.38 5.10 -13.58
C MET A 1 -21.82 5.02 -12.15
N GLN A 2 -22.48 5.62 -11.15
CA GLN A 2 -22.03 5.61 -9.74
C GLN A 2 -21.86 4.20 -9.14
N THR A 3 -22.77 3.26 -9.42
CA THR A 3 -22.67 1.87 -8.95
C THR A 3 -21.41 1.17 -9.47
N ALA A 4 -21.02 1.42 -10.73
CA ALA A 4 -19.81 0.83 -11.31
C ALA A 4 -18.54 1.34 -10.61
N VAL A 5 -18.47 2.65 -10.32
CA VAL A 5 -17.33 3.26 -9.59
C VAL A 5 -17.24 2.70 -8.16
N ILE A 6 -18.37 2.52 -7.49
CA ILE A 6 -18.42 1.92 -6.14
C ILE A 6 -17.92 0.48 -6.16
N VAL A 7 -18.32 -0.33 -7.14
CA VAL A 7 -17.86 -1.72 -7.29
C VAL A 7 -16.34 -1.77 -7.50
N VAL A 8 -15.79 -0.92 -8.38
CA VAL A 8 -14.33 -0.85 -8.60
C VAL A 8 -13.59 -0.43 -7.34
N HIS A 9 -14.10 0.58 -6.63
CA HIS A 9 -13.49 1.04 -5.38
C HIS A 9 -13.46 -0.06 -4.31
N PHE A 10 -14.54 -0.84 -4.19
CA PHE A 10 -14.62 -1.96 -3.26
C PHE A 10 -13.59 -3.06 -3.56
N ILE A 11 -13.39 -3.38 -4.84
CA ILE A 11 -12.36 -4.35 -5.28
C ILE A 11 -10.95 -3.83 -4.96
N LEU A 12 -10.68 -2.55 -5.21
CA LEU A 12 -9.40 -1.92 -4.87
C LEU A 12 -9.12 -1.96 -3.37
N ALA A 13 -10.14 -1.66 -2.54
CA ALA A 13 -10.04 -1.71 -1.09
C ALA A 13 -9.68 -3.12 -0.60
N PHE A 14 -10.42 -4.14 -1.09
CA PHE A 14 -10.20 -5.52 -0.69
C PHE A 14 -8.82 -6.04 -1.14
N SER A 15 -8.41 -5.67 -2.35
CA SER A 15 -7.09 -6.00 -2.89
C SER A 15 -5.96 -5.38 -2.05
N LEU A 16 -6.12 -4.13 -1.59
CA LEU A 16 -5.15 -3.50 -0.69
C LEU A 16 -5.04 -4.23 0.64
N ILE A 17 -6.16 -4.57 1.26
CA ILE A 17 -6.17 -5.33 2.51
C ILE A 17 -5.41 -6.65 2.32
N GLY A 18 -5.72 -7.41 1.27
CA GLY A 18 -5.04 -8.67 0.97
C GLY A 18 -3.53 -8.51 0.77
N ILE A 19 -3.09 -7.50 0.01
CA ILE A 19 -1.67 -7.27 -0.25
C ILE A 19 -0.94 -6.80 1.01
N VAL A 20 -1.53 -5.89 1.80
CA VAL A 20 -0.93 -5.37 3.04
C VAL A 20 -0.80 -6.48 4.08
N LEU A 21 -1.78 -7.38 4.19
CA LEU A 21 -1.67 -8.55 5.10
C LEU A 21 -0.56 -9.52 4.66
N LEU A 22 -0.28 -9.62 3.36
CA LEU A 22 0.84 -10.42 2.84
C LEU A 22 2.21 -9.76 3.09
N GLN A 23 2.25 -8.45 3.37
CA GLN A 23 3.48 -7.77 3.78
C GLN A 23 3.78 -8.12 5.23
N GLY A 24 4.83 -8.92 5.46
CA GLY A 24 5.30 -9.23 6.81
C GLY A 24 5.76 -7.98 7.59
N PRO A 25 5.78 -8.05 8.93
CA PRO A 25 6.24 -6.95 9.76
C PRO A 25 7.71 -6.63 9.45
N LYS A 26 7.95 -5.46 8.86
CA LYS A 26 9.29 -4.98 8.55
C LYS A 26 9.93 -4.46 9.82
N GLY A 27 11.00 -5.09 10.28
CA GLY A 27 11.79 -4.66 11.44
C GLY A 27 12.61 -3.38 11.23
N GLU A 28 12.29 -2.59 10.20
CA GLU A 28 13.08 -1.44 9.74
C GLU A 28 12.94 -0.22 10.66
N GLY A 29 11.84 -0.13 11.41
CA GLY A 29 11.44 1.08 12.14
C GLY A 29 12.32 1.48 13.33
N LEU A 30 12.87 0.52 14.09
CA LEU A 30 13.66 0.85 15.29
C LEU A 30 15.13 1.16 14.97
N GLY A 31 15.68 0.57 13.91
CA GLY A 31 17.05 0.87 13.46
C GLY A 31 17.16 2.21 12.74
N ALA A 32 16.17 2.56 11.92
CA ALA A 32 16.19 3.78 11.10
C ALA A 32 16.13 5.07 11.93
N ILE A 33 15.54 5.04 13.13
CA ILE A 33 15.38 6.19 14.01
C ILE A 33 16.71 6.58 14.71
N GLY A 34 17.65 5.65 14.86
CA GLY A 34 18.89 5.85 15.64
C GLY A 34 20.11 6.36 14.86
N GLY A 35 19.98 6.71 13.58
CA GLY A 35 21.08 7.27 12.76
C GLY A 35 22.28 6.34 12.49
N SER A 36 22.34 5.16 13.10
CA SER A 36 23.44 4.19 13.00
C SER A 36 22.98 2.78 12.58
N ALA A 37 21.80 2.66 11.95
CA ALA A 37 21.43 1.39 11.33
C ALA A 37 22.12 1.27 9.97
N ARG A 38 23.30 0.63 9.98
CA ARG A 38 23.57 -0.31 8.88
C ARG A 38 22.36 -1.26 8.86
N LEU A 39 21.51 -1.14 7.85
CA LEU A 39 20.44 -2.10 7.59
C LEU A 39 21.12 -3.47 7.51
N PHE A 40 21.09 -4.24 8.60
CA PHE A 40 21.79 -5.53 8.67
C PHE A 40 21.29 -6.54 7.63
N HIS A 41 20.17 -6.24 6.96
CA HIS A 41 19.76 -6.85 5.71
C HIS A 41 19.22 -5.76 4.79
N GLY A 42 19.82 -5.58 3.61
CA GLY A 42 19.21 -4.75 2.56
C GLY A 42 17.83 -5.32 2.17
N PRO A 43 16.93 -4.50 1.60
CA PRO A 43 15.60 -4.94 1.22
C PRO A 43 15.67 -6.20 0.36
N LYS A 44 15.04 -7.29 0.78
CA LYS A 44 14.95 -8.47 -0.08
C LYS A 44 14.20 -8.07 -1.35
N PRO A 45 14.64 -8.48 -2.56
CA PRO A 45 14.01 -8.09 -3.81
C PRO A 45 12.48 -8.30 -3.84
N ARG A 46 12.01 -9.36 -3.18
CA ARG A 46 10.58 -9.69 -3.04
C ARG A 46 9.83 -8.66 -2.18
N GLU A 47 10.42 -8.19 -1.08
CA GLU A 47 9.80 -7.20 -0.19
C GLU A 47 9.69 -5.83 -0.87
N THR A 48 10.70 -5.41 -1.63
CA THR A 48 10.67 -4.17 -2.42
C THR A 48 9.59 -4.21 -3.50
N PHE A 49 9.38 -5.36 -4.14
CA PHE A 49 8.35 -5.53 -5.17
C PHE A 49 6.93 -5.37 -4.61
N PHE A 50 6.59 -6.08 -3.53
CA PHE A 50 5.29 -5.94 -2.87
C PHE A 50 5.07 -4.51 -2.36
N THR A 51 6.11 -3.87 -1.84
CA THR A 51 6.04 -2.47 -1.37
C THR A 51 5.72 -1.50 -2.50
N ARG A 52 6.36 -1.64 -3.67
CA ARG A 52 6.08 -0.80 -4.85
C ARG A 52 4.66 -1.01 -5.37
N ILE A 53 4.20 -2.26 -5.46
CA ILE A 53 2.84 -2.58 -5.89
C ILE A 53 1.81 -1.95 -4.95
N THR A 54 1.97 -2.12 -3.64
CA THR A 54 1.06 -1.54 -2.66
C THR A 54 1.08 -0.02 -2.70
N ALA A 55 2.23 0.61 -2.90
CA ALA A 55 2.30 2.06 -3.04
C ALA A 55 1.46 2.55 -4.23
N VAL A 56 1.59 1.91 -5.39
CA VAL A 56 0.81 2.27 -6.59
C VAL A 56 -0.68 2.06 -6.35
N ILE A 57 -1.08 0.90 -5.84
CA ILE A 57 -2.50 0.59 -5.59
C ILE A 57 -3.08 1.51 -4.50
N SER A 58 -2.30 1.87 -3.48
CA SER A 58 -2.72 2.77 -2.41
C SER A 58 -3.00 4.18 -2.95
N VAL A 59 -2.15 4.70 -3.83
CA VAL A 59 -2.39 5.99 -4.50
C VAL A 59 -3.67 5.93 -5.34
N LEU A 60 -3.86 4.88 -6.14
CA LEU A 60 -5.07 4.71 -6.95
C LEU A 60 -6.35 4.61 -6.09
N PHE A 61 -6.28 3.93 -4.96
CA PHE A 61 -7.39 3.84 -4.00
C PHE A 61 -7.75 5.21 -3.42
N VAL A 62 -6.75 6.00 -3.00
CA VAL A 62 -6.97 7.35 -2.48
C VAL A 62 -7.59 8.25 -3.54
N LEU A 63 -7.05 8.24 -4.77
CA LEU A 63 -7.62 9.01 -5.88
C LEU A 63 -9.08 8.63 -6.16
N THR A 64 -9.39 7.33 -6.17
CA THR A 64 -10.75 6.84 -6.36
C THR A 64 -11.67 7.23 -5.20
N SER A 65 -11.16 7.19 -3.96
CA SER A 65 -11.88 7.63 -2.75
C SER A 65 -12.20 9.13 -2.83
N THR A 66 -11.21 9.97 -3.12
CA THR A 66 -11.36 11.41 -3.32
C THR A 66 -12.37 11.70 -4.43
N TYR A 67 -12.25 11.03 -5.58
CA TYR A 67 -13.21 11.18 -6.67
C TYR A 67 -14.64 10.81 -6.25
N LEU A 68 -14.83 9.68 -5.55
CA LEU A 68 -16.15 9.27 -5.09
C LEU A 68 -16.73 10.20 -4.00
N THR A 69 -15.88 10.88 -3.23
CA THR A 69 -16.30 11.88 -2.22
C THR A 69 -16.68 13.22 -2.84
N PHE A 70 -15.94 13.70 -3.85
CA PHE A 70 -16.14 15.04 -4.44
C PHE A 70 -17.01 15.05 -5.70
N ALA A 71 -17.03 13.96 -6.48
CA ALA A 71 -17.79 13.86 -7.73
C ALA A 71 -19.11 13.08 -7.57
N ARG A 72 -19.50 12.78 -6.32
CA ARG A 72 -20.83 12.31 -5.94
C ARG A 72 -21.69 13.48 -5.50
#